data_AF-A0A928GGJ8-F1
#
_entry.id   AF-A0A928GGJ8-F1
#
_cell.length_a   1.000
_cell.length_b   1.000
_cell.length_c   1.000
_cell.angle_alpha   90.00
_cell.angle_beta   90.00
_cell.angle_gamma   90.00
#
_symmetry.space_group_name_H-M   'P 1'
#
loop_
_entity.id
_entity.type
_entity.pdbx_description
1 polymer ?
#
loop_
_entity_poly.entity_id
_entity_poly.type
_entity_poly.pdbx_seq_one_letter_code
_entity_poly.pdbx_strand_id
1 'polypeptide(L)'
;MEARIKEELLQVLAIYMGEDEALWRSHRESLPKSWQVVMADGGIDGYDLSAMPAIYLLDADRKVMMHNPTVPQLSALLESLWQNP
;
A
#
# COMPACT_ATOMS: atom_id res chain seq x y z
N MET A 1 -8.82 6.60 -8.55
CA MET A 1 -8.22 5.88 -7.41
C MET A 1 -9.03 6.05 -6.13
N GLU A 2 -9.23 7.26 -5.58
CA GLU A 2 -9.99 7.46 -4.32
C GLU A 2 -11.41 6.87 -4.33
N ALA A 3 -12.15 7.02 -5.43
CA ALA A 3 -13.48 6.42 -5.57
C ALA A 3 -13.43 4.88 -5.39
N ARG A 4 -12.42 4.23 -5.98
CA ARG A 4 -12.23 2.77 -5.89
C ARG A 4 -11.81 2.33 -4.49
N ILE A 5 -11.10 3.19 -3.75
CA ILE A 5 -10.82 2.95 -2.33
C ILE A 5 -12.09 3.04 -1.49
N LYS A 6 -12.94 4.04 -1.76
CA LYS A 6 -14.25 4.19 -1.08
C LYS A 6 -15.21 3.05 -1.40
N GLU A 7 -15.13 2.49 -2.61
CA GLU A 7 -15.91 1.32 -3.06
C GLU A 7 -15.32 -0.02 -2.60
N GLU A 8 -14.22 -0.01 -1.81
CA GLU A 8 -13.49 -1.21 -1.34
C GLU A 8 -12.92 -2.09 -2.46
N LEU A 9 -12.85 -1.57 -3.69
CA LEU A 9 -12.21 -2.22 -4.85
C LEU A 9 -10.69 -2.05 -4.87
N LEU A 10 -10.16 -1.16 -4.04
CA LEU A 10 -8.73 -0.97 -3.81
C LEU A 10 -8.49 -0.68 -2.33
N GLN A 11 -7.69 -1.49 -1.65
CA GLN A 11 -7.30 -1.23 -0.27
C GLN A 11 -5.85 -0.75 -0.22
N VAL A 12 -5.57 0.23 0.65
CA VAL A 12 -4.21 0.72 0.90
C VAL A 12 -3.82 0.40 2.33
N LEU A 13 -2.78 -0.41 2.48
CA LEU A 13 -2.16 -0.76 3.74
C LEU A 13 -0.77 -0.11 3.81
N ALA A 14 -0.63 0.92 4.64
CA ALA A 14 0.65 1.55 4.93
C ALA A 14 1.24 0.91 6.20
N ILE A 15 2.44 0.34 6.06
CA ILE A 15 3.12 -0.38 7.15
C ILE A 15 4.37 0.41 7.55
N TYR A 16 4.43 0.82 8.81
CA TYR A 16 5.62 1.39 9.41
C TYR A 16 6.42 0.30 10.12
N MET A 17 7.70 0.17 9.76
CA MET A 17 8.60 -0.88 10.29
C MET A 17 9.73 -0.32 11.14
N GLY A 18 9.61 0.95 11.55
CA GLY A 18 10.53 1.54 12.52
C GLY A 18 10.08 1.24 13.96
N GLU A 19 10.99 1.48 14.91
CA GLU A 19 10.76 1.21 16.33
C GLU A 19 10.12 2.41 17.07
N ASP A 20 10.13 3.60 16.47
CA ASP A 20 9.62 4.82 17.13
C ASP A 20 8.10 4.94 17.00
N GLU A 21 7.41 4.41 18.00
CA GLU A 21 5.95 4.47 18.10
C GLU A 21 5.42 5.92 18.19
N ALA A 22 6.14 6.83 18.84
CA ALA A 22 5.71 8.22 18.98
C ALA A 22 5.77 8.95 17.62
N LEU A 23 6.85 8.70 16.86
CA LEU A 23 6.99 9.17 15.49
C LEU A 23 5.89 8.59 14.59
N TRP A 24 5.63 7.28 14.67
CA TRP A 24 4.54 6.65 13.92
C TRP A 24 3.18 7.26 14.26
N ARG A 25 2.85 7.40 15.54
CA ARG A 25 1.56 7.97 16.00
C ARG A 25 1.36 9.39 15.48
N SER A 26 2.38 10.24 15.55
CA SER A 26 2.30 11.63 15.07
C SER A 26 2.10 11.72 13.55
N HIS A 27 2.70 10.83 12.76
CA HIS A 27 2.59 10.86 11.30
C HIS A 27 1.33 10.17 10.79
N ARG A 28 0.87 9.11 11.46
CA ARG A 28 -0.35 8.35 11.11
C ARG A 28 -1.55 9.28 10.89
N GLU A 29 -1.68 10.32 11.69
CA GLU A 29 -2.85 11.22 11.61
C GLU A 29 -2.89 12.06 10.33
N SER A 30 -1.73 12.28 9.69
CA SER A 30 -1.60 13.02 8.43
C SER A 30 -1.91 12.19 7.18
N LEU A 31 -1.94 10.85 7.30
CA LEU A 31 -2.28 9.96 6.19
C LEU A 31 -3.80 9.93 5.93
N PRO A 32 -4.23 9.62 4.69
CA PRO A 32 -5.64 9.54 4.35
C PRO A 32 -6.40 8.59 5.28
N LYS A 33 -7.56 9.01 5.80
CA LYS A 33 -8.38 8.21 6.73
C LYS A 33 -8.90 6.90 6.12
N SER A 34 -8.95 6.80 4.80
CA SER A 34 -9.33 5.59 4.08
C SER A 34 -8.22 4.54 4.03
N TRP A 35 -6.99 4.89 4.42
CA TRP A 35 -5.89 3.94 4.47
C TRP A 35 -5.86 3.21 5.81
N GLN A 36 -5.54 1.92 5.77
CA GLN A 36 -5.15 1.19 6.96
C GLN A 36 -3.68 1.49 7.23
N VAL A 37 -3.39 2.06 8.39
CA VAL A 37 -2.03 2.43 8.79
C VAL A 37 -1.66 1.62 10.03
N VAL A 38 -0.64 0.78 9.89
CA VAL A 38 -0.22 -0.16 10.94
C VAL A 38 1.27 -0.01 11.22
N MET A 39 1.67 -0.38 12.44
CA MET A 39 3.06 -0.57 12.82
C MET A 39 3.32 -2.07 12.86
N ALA A 40 4.39 -2.52 12.20
CA ALA A 40 4.80 -3.91 12.24
C ALA A 40 5.71 -4.16 13.45
N ASP A 41 5.46 -5.24 14.18
CA ASP A 41 6.27 -5.69 15.32
C ASP A 41 7.37 -6.67 14.84
N GLY A 42 8.09 -6.27 13.78
CA GLY A 42 9.12 -7.10 13.14
C GLY A 42 9.16 -7.00 11.61
N GLY A 43 9.91 -7.91 10.98
CA GLY A 43 10.03 -8.02 9.54
C GLY A 43 8.78 -8.61 8.87
N ILE A 44 8.61 -8.33 7.58
CA ILE A 44 7.54 -8.90 6.75
C ILE A 44 8.17 -9.92 5.80
N ASP A 45 7.84 -11.19 5.99
CA ASP A 45 8.40 -12.28 5.19
C ASP A 45 7.89 -12.25 3.74
N GLY A 46 8.78 -12.55 2.80
CA GLY A 46 8.46 -12.65 1.38
C GLY A 46 8.45 -11.32 0.62
N TYR A 47 8.84 -10.21 1.25
CA TYR A 47 8.95 -8.90 0.63
C TYR A 47 10.40 -8.40 0.67
N ASP A 48 10.87 -7.87 -0.46
CA ASP A 48 12.12 -7.09 -0.50
C ASP A 48 11.83 -5.69 0.05
N LEU A 49 12.44 -5.41 1.19
CA LEU A 49 12.29 -4.18 1.96
C LEU A 49 13.64 -3.44 2.09
N SER A 50 14.59 -3.73 1.20
CA SER A 50 15.92 -3.13 1.20
C SER A 50 15.93 -1.63 0.83
N ALA A 51 14.88 -1.15 0.14
CA ALA A 51 14.72 0.25 -0.25
C ALA A 51 13.37 0.80 0.25
N MET A 52 13.41 1.96 0.92
CA MET A 52 12.22 2.65 1.44
C MET A 52 11.94 3.94 0.67
N PRO A 53 10.67 4.27 0.38
CA PRO A 53 9.49 3.42 0.59
C PRO A 53 9.45 2.25 -0.41
N ALA A 54 8.97 1.09 0.06
CA ALA A 54 8.66 -0.05 -0.80
C ALA A 54 7.15 -0.09 -1.10
N ILE A 55 6.77 -0.22 -2.37
CA ILE A 55 5.37 -0.25 -2.82
C ILE A 55 5.08 -1.56 -3.52
N TYR A 56 4.05 -2.27 -3.05
CA TYR A 56 3.57 -3.51 -3.66
C TYR A 56 2.10 -3.36 -4.04
N LEU A 57 1.76 -3.78 -5.25
CA LEU A 57 0.37 -3.99 -5.66
C LEU A 57 0.09 -5.49 -5.61
N LEU A 58 -0.95 -5.86 -4.87
CA LEU A 58 -1.40 -7.23 -4.73
C LEU A 58 -2.75 -7.42 -5.43
N ASP A 59 -2.98 -8.63 -5.97
CA ASP A 59 -4.31 -9.05 -6.41
C ASP A 59 -5.18 -9.50 -5.22
N ALA A 60 -6.43 -9.91 -5.51
CA ALA A 60 -7.37 -10.41 -4.51
C ALA A 60 -6.89 -11.69 -3.78
N ASP A 61 -6.00 -12.47 -4.41
CA ASP A 61 -5.37 -13.66 -3.84
C ASP A 61 -4.07 -13.33 -3.08
N ARG A 62 -3.77 -12.04 -2.88
CA ARG A 62 -2.55 -11.51 -2.24
C ARG A 62 -1.27 -11.83 -2.99
N LYS A 63 -1.33 -12.10 -4.30
CA LYS A 63 -0.14 -12.29 -5.14
C LYS A 63 0.38 -10.95 -5.61
N VAL A 64 1.71 -10.82 -5.64
CA VAL A 64 2.37 -9.61 -6.11
C VAL A 64 2.15 -9.44 -7.61
N MET A 65 1.44 -8.38 -7.99
CA MET A 65 1.30 -7.95 -9.39
C MET A 65 2.42 -6.99 -9.80
N MET A 66 2.84 -6.13 -8.87
CA MET A 66 3.92 -5.15 -9.09
C MET A 66 4.73 -4.93 -7.82
N HIS A 67 6.04 -4.73 -7.99
CA HIS A 67 6.99 -4.30 -6.96
C HIS A 67 7.64 -2.99 -7.41
N ASN A 68 7.55 -1.96 -6.58
CA ASN A 68 8.02 -0.58 -6.80
C ASN A 68 7.62 0.02 -8.16
N PRO A 69 6.32 -0.02 -8.54
CA PRO A 69 5.88 0.63 -9.76
C PRO A 69 6.04 2.15 -9.66
N THR A 70 6.39 2.79 -10.77
CA THR A 70 6.19 4.23 -10.90
C THR A 70 4.69 4.56 -10.87
N VAL A 71 4.32 5.78 -10.47
CA VAL A 71 2.92 6.22 -10.46
C VAL A 71 2.23 6.00 -11.83
N PRO A 72 2.86 6.31 -12.99
CA PRO A 72 2.25 6.00 -14.29
C PRO A 72 1.99 4.51 -14.53
N GLN A 73 2.91 3.62 -14.14
CA GLN A 73 2.72 2.17 -14.29
C GLN A 73 1.57 1.66 -13.42
N LEU A 74 1.51 2.12 -12.17
CA LEU A 74 0.43 1.79 -11.24
C LEU A 74 -0.92 2.26 -11.78
N SER A 75 -1.02 3.52 -12.21
CA SER A 75 -2.25 4.09 -12.76
C SER A 75 -2.71 3.33 -14.01
N ALA A 76 -1.81 3.05 -14.95
CA ALA A 76 -2.14 2.36 -16.18
C ALA A 76 -2.68 0.93 -15.93
N LEU A 77 -2.07 0.19 -15.00
CA LEU A 77 -2.56 -1.15 -14.65
C LEU A 77 -3.94 -1.07 -13.99
N LEU A 78 -4.12 -0.18 -13.01
CA LEU A 78 -5.40 -0.04 -12.30
C LEU A 78 -6.53 0.38 -13.25
N GLU A 79 -6.25 1.30 -14.17
CA GLU A 79 -7.20 1.70 -15.21
C GLU A 79 -7.58 0.52 -16.10
N SER A 80 -6.61 -0.28 -16.55
CA SER A 80 -6.88 -1.47 -17.35
C SER A 80 -7.76 -2.50 -16.62
N LEU A 81 -7.52 -2.72 -15.32
CA LEU A 81 -8.32 -3.64 -14.51
C LEU A 81 -9.77 -3.15 -14.33
N TRP A 82 -9.95 -1.85 -14.14
CA TRP A 82 -11.30 -1.28 -13.94
C TRP A 82 -12.13 -1.16 -15.21
N GLN A 83 -11.52 -1.25 -16.40
CA GLN A 83 -12.24 -1.24 -17.68
C GLN A 83 -12.67 -2.64 -18.13
N ASN A 84 -12.16 -3.70 -17.50
CA ASN A 84 -12.41 -5.09 -17.91
C ASN A 84 -12.72 -5.95 -16.67
N PRO A 85 -13.95 -5.84 -16.13
CA PRO A 85 -14.35 -6.46 -14.86
C PRO A 85 -14.42 -7.98 -14.90
#